data_AF-A0A7C7TKG7-F1
#
_entry.id   AF-A0A7C7TKG7-F1
#
_cell.length_a   1.000
_cell.length_b   1.000
_cell.length_c   1.000
_cell.angle_alpha   90.00
_cell.angle_beta   90.00
_cell.angle_gamma   90.00
#
_symmetry.space_group_name_H-M   'P 1'
#
loop_
_entity.id
_entity.type
_entity.pdbx_description
1 polymer ?
#
loop_
_entity_poly.entity_id
_entity_poly.type
_entity_poly.pdbx_seq_one_letter_code
_entity_poly.pdbx_strand_id
1 'polypeptide(L)'
;MAKPEMESGEVLTFSQLHNEVLDKLLHSDVSDAEISARRIVEEATGIEPHLFNVEQEQLVTKGAVIRADAMTVRRAGGEPLQYVLGHWSFRYLDLAVDSRALIPRPETEVVAGFVVDLLHSSSRNNGQKLIVSDMGTGSGAIALSIAYEVPNAEIHASDVSREALALARSNLAGLGRSATRVQLHEGDWFDALPDDLFGTLDALVSNPPYVSPHYELPSEVANWEPSNALIAGNAGFANLEHIARGSRQWLCPGGWLVLECGSDQAVQLHNLLVARGYREITIKSDLAGNDRAVMARRPLDDVEPRHLSAASDALRRGNLVVAPTDTLPGLLARYVDAEAVKASYSAKQRPHSEPMPVLVSGVHQADELVELDANSRHLIERHWPGALTIVARRRGGVDPVHGGATLGVRCPEPGWLRLLIDDVGPVTGSSANLHGVETLNSAQDAAAQLSANVDYVIPGRSPGGTASTVVDVTGDTPRVLRSGPIGEIELDLGG
;
A
#
# COMPACT_ATOMS: atom_id res chain seq x y z
N MET A 1 -0.43 75.50 7.26
CA MET A 1 -0.77 74.11 6.88
C MET A 1 -0.79 73.30 8.15
N ALA A 2 -1.99 72.97 8.63
CA ALA A 2 -2.18 72.09 9.77
C ALA A 2 -1.77 70.66 9.38
N LYS A 3 -1.03 69.97 10.25
CA LYS A 3 -0.89 68.51 10.19
C LYS A 3 -2.29 67.92 10.35
N PRO A 4 -2.65 66.87 9.59
CA PRO A 4 -3.86 66.13 9.89
C PRO A 4 -3.68 65.48 11.27
N GLU A 5 -4.61 65.79 12.18
CA GLU A 5 -4.78 65.07 13.44
C GLU A 5 -5.20 63.64 13.08
N MET A 6 -4.32 62.67 13.35
CA MET A 6 -4.73 61.27 13.39
C MET A 6 -5.48 61.06 14.70
N GLU A 7 -6.77 60.74 14.61
CA GLU A 7 -7.61 60.36 15.73
C GLU A 7 -6.99 59.20 16.52
N SER A 8 -7.31 59.18 17.82
CA SER A 8 -6.68 58.40 18.89
C SER A 8 -6.38 56.94 18.55
N GLY A 9 -5.10 56.58 18.62
CA GLY A 9 -4.67 55.18 18.63
C GLY A 9 -5.06 54.52 19.95
N GLU A 10 -6.17 53.78 19.95
CA GLU A 10 -6.47 52.83 21.01
C GLU A 10 -5.33 51.82 21.11
N VAL A 11 -4.77 51.70 22.30
CA VAL A 11 -3.73 50.69 22.59
C VAL A 11 -4.47 49.45 23.06
N LEU A 12 -4.37 48.38 22.29
CA LEU A 12 -5.02 47.11 22.62
C LEU A 12 -4.14 46.28 23.55
N THR A 13 -4.77 45.55 24.47
CA THR A 13 -4.16 44.42 25.17
C THR A 13 -4.28 43.14 24.35
N PHE A 14 -3.57 42.08 24.73
CA PHE A 14 -3.73 40.76 24.13
C PHE A 14 -5.19 40.26 24.18
N SER A 15 -5.83 40.42 25.33
CA SER A 15 -7.24 40.02 25.52
C SER A 15 -8.18 40.81 24.60
N GLN A 16 -7.96 42.11 24.46
CA GLN A 16 -8.76 42.94 23.56
C GLN A 16 -8.58 42.56 22.09
N LEU A 17 -7.34 42.38 21.63
CA LEU A 17 -7.06 41.94 20.26
C LEU A 17 -7.65 40.55 19.99
N HIS A 18 -7.53 39.62 20.93
CA HIS A 18 -8.14 38.29 20.81
C HIS A 18 -9.66 38.37 20.67
N ASN A 19 -10.34 39.15 21.50
CA ASN A 19 -11.79 39.28 21.44
C ASN A 19 -12.24 39.94 20.11
N GLU A 20 -11.51 40.94 19.62
CA GLU A 20 -11.80 41.53 18.30
C GLU A 20 -11.67 40.52 17.16
N VAL A 21 -10.63 39.68 17.18
CA VAL A 21 -10.45 38.61 16.19
C VAL A 21 -11.56 37.58 16.31
N LEU A 22 -11.86 37.11 17.53
CA LEU A 22 -12.89 36.12 17.80
C LEU A 22 -14.26 36.59 17.32
N ASP A 23 -14.62 37.83 17.65
CA ASP A 23 -15.89 38.42 17.22
C ASP A 23 -15.98 38.44 15.70
N LYS A 24 -14.95 38.91 14.98
CA LYS A 24 -14.93 38.91 13.51
C LYS A 24 -15.12 37.51 12.91
N LEU A 25 -14.50 36.49 13.49
CA LEU A 25 -14.60 35.10 13.02
C LEU A 25 -15.97 34.49 13.32
N LEU A 26 -16.55 34.76 14.49
CA LEU A 26 -17.90 34.32 14.84
C LEU A 26 -18.96 34.95 13.93
N HIS A 27 -18.82 36.23 13.58
CA HIS A 27 -19.71 36.91 12.62
C HIS A 27 -19.58 36.36 11.19
N SER A 28 -18.51 35.62 10.90
CA SER A 28 -18.25 35.00 9.60
C SER A 28 -18.56 33.50 9.57
N ASP A 29 -19.25 32.99 10.60
CA ASP A 29 -19.65 31.58 10.74
C ASP A 29 -18.47 30.58 10.66
N VAL A 30 -17.28 30.98 11.11
CA VAL A 30 -16.10 30.10 11.15
C VAL A 30 -16.30 29.06 12.26
N SER A 31 -16.33 27.77 11.90
CA SER A 31 -16.69 26.69 12.84
C SER A 31 -15.73 26.51 14.02
N ASP A 32 -14.46 26.86 13.84
CA ASP A 32 -13.40 26.77 14.84
C ASP A 32 -12.88 28.15 15.28
N ALA A 33 -13.78 29.16 15.32
CA ALA A 33 -13.44 30.56 15.58
C ALA A 33 -12.58 30.78 16.82
N GLU A 34 -12.84 30.07 17.93
CA GLU A 34 -12.06 30.20 19.17
C GLU A 34 -10.59 29.80 18.98
N ILE A 35 -10.35 28.64 18.38
CA ILE A 35 -8.98 28.15 18.12
C ILE A 35 -8.31 29.04 17.08
N SER A 36 -9.04 29.39 16.02
CA SER A 36 -8.54 30.29 14.97
C SER A 36 -8.11 31.65 15.54
N ALA A 37 -8.94 32.27 16.38
CA ALA A 37 -8.63 33.57 16.98
C ALA A 37 -7.38 33.50 17.86
N ARG A 38 -7.31 32.48 18.72
CA ARG A 38 -6.14 32.26 19.56
C ARG A 38 -4.86 32.10 18.73
N ARG A 39 -4.86 31.24 17.73
CA ARG A 39 -3.67 30.95 16.91
C ARG A 39 -3.24 32.14 16.07
N ILE A 40 -4.20 32.91 15.53
CA ILE A 40 -3.92 34.15 14.80
C ILE A 40 -3.22 35.17 15.70
N VAL A 41 -3.69 35.35 16.95
CA VAL A 41 -3.06 36.28 17.88
C VAL A 41 -1.68 35.76 18.30
N GLU A 42 -1.55 34.48 18.64
CA GLU A 42 -0.27 33.84 18.97
C GLU A 42 0.79 34.15 17.90
N GLU A 43 0.45 33.90 16.64
CA GLU A 43 1.33 34.14 15.49
C GLU A 43 1.58 35.64 15.23
N ALA A 44 0.53 36.46 15.30
CA ALA A 44 0.65 37.89 15.03
C ALA A 44 1.58 38.59 16.03
N THR A 45 1.59 38.16 17.28
CA THR A 45 2.36 38.80 18.36
C THR A 45 3.68 38.09 18.64
N GLY A 46 3.81 36.82 18.28
CA GLY A 46 4.95 35.96 18.65
C GLY A 46 4.93 35.57 20.14
N ILE A 47 3.75 35.56 20.77
CA ILE A 47 3.64 35.16 22.18
C ILE A 47 3.70 33.64 22.27
N GLU A 48 4.44 33.12 23.25
CA GLU A 48 4.51 31.67 23.44
C GLU A 48 3.15 31.13 23.96
N PRO A 49 2.66 29.98 23.45
CA PRO A 49 1.30 29.52 23.75
C PRO A 49 0.96 29.35 25.24
N HIS A 50 1.96 29.09 26.08
CA HIS A 50 1.80 28.93 27.52
C HIS A 50 1.73 30.27 28.29
N LEU A 51 2.16 31.37 27.67
CA LEU A 51 2.10 32.72 28.23
C LEU A 51 0.81 33.45 27.90
N PHE A 52 0.05 32.98 26.90
CA PHE A 52 -1.17 33.64 26.42
C PHE A 52 -2.18 33.99 27.53
N ASN A 53 -2.40 33.06 28.46
CA ASN A 53 -3.35 33.27 29.58
C ASN A 53 -2.76 34.09 30.72
N VAL A 54 -1.44 34.25 30.78
CA VAL A 54 -0.72 34.98 31.85
C VAL A 54 -0.55 36.44 31.47
N GLU A 55 -0.36 36.73 30.18
CA GLU A 55 0.00 38.06 29.68
C GLU A 55 -1.19 38.81 29.05
N GLN A 56 -2.43 38.43 29.39
CA GLN A 56 -3.65 39.00 28.79
C GLN A 56 -3.76 40.53 28.81
N GLU A 57 -3.18 41.17 29.83
CA GLU A 57 -3.18 42.63 30.01
C GLU A 57 -1.97 43.35 29.38
N GLN A 58 -1.02 42.61 28.80
CA GLN A 58 0.10 43.23 28.10
C GLN A 58 -0.37 43.91 26.81
N LEU A 59 0.25 45.05 26.50
CA LEU A 59 -0.07 45.86 25.33
C LEU A 59 0.52 45.25 24.05
N VAL A 60 -0.28 45.19 22.99
CA VAL A 60 0.18 44.68 21.69
C VAL A 60 0.76 45.79 20.81
N THR A 61 1.73 45.43 19.96
CA THR A 61 2.30 46.39 19.01
C THR A 61 1.34 46.65 17.85
N LYS A 62 1.40 47.86 17.26
CA LYS A 62 0.64 48.18 16.04
C LYS A 62 0.92 47.20 14.89
N GLY A 63 2.15 46.70 14.79
CA GLY A 63 2.51 45.70 13.77
C GLY A 63 1.82 44.37 13.99
N ALA A 64 1.65 43.94 15.25
CA ALA A 64 0.89 42.73 15.57
C ALA A 64 -0.60 42.88 15.25
N VAL A 65 -1.21 44.03 15.56
CA VAL A 65 -2.61 44.31 15.20
C VAL A 65 -2.81 44.22 13.68
N ILE A 66 -1.95 44.87 12.89
CA ILE A 66 -2.03 44.82 11.41
C ILE A 66 -1.91 43.38 10.87
N ARG A 67 -1.00 42.57 11.44
CA ARG A 67 -0.83 41.16 11.04
C ARG A 67 -2.05 40.32 11.43
N ALA A 68 -2.56 40.49 12.65
CA ALA A 68 -3.76 39.79 13.13
C ALA A 68 -4.95 40.11 12.23
N ASP A 69 -5.22 41.39 11.95
CA ASP A 69 -6.30 41.80 11.06
C ASP A 69 -6.18 41.18 9.67
N ALA A 70 -4.99 41.19 9.07
CA ALA A 70 -4.76 40.58 7.76
C ALA A 70 -5.04 39.07 7.75
N MET A 71 -4.64 38.36 8.81
CA MET A 71 -4.92 36.93 8.99
C MET A 71 -6.40 36.67 9.24
N THR A 72 -7.07 37.49 10.05
CA THR A 72 -8.50 37.39 10.34
C THR A 72 -9.33 37.55 9.08
N VAL A 73 -9.00 38.52 8.22
CA VAL A 73 -9.69 38.71 6.93
C VAL A 73 -9.59 37.47 6.05
N ARG A 74 -8.40 36.87 5.96
CA ARG A 74 -8.18 35.63 5.21
C ARG A 74 -8.99 34.46 5.78
N ARG A 75 -8.92 34.24 7.10
CA ARG A 75 -9.67 33.16 7.79
C ARG A 75 -11.19 33.35 7.66
N ALA A 76 -11.69 34.58 7.82
CA ALA A 76 -13.10 34.92 7.62
C ALA A 76 -13.57 34.70 6.16
N GLY A 77 -12.65 34.79 5.20
CA GLY A 77 -12.89 34.43 3.80
C GLY A 77 -12.95 32.91 3.54
N GLY A 78 -12.81 32.08 4.57
CA GLY A 78 -12.84 30.63 4.50
C GLY A 78 -11.48 29.98 4.23
N GLU A 79 -10.39 30.73 4.20
CA GLU A 79 -9.04 30.16 4.05
C GLU A 79 -8.70 29.28 5.27
N PRO A 80 -8.17 28.05 5.08
CA PRO A 80 -7.78 27.20 6.19
C PRO A 80 -6.80 27.90 7.14
N LEU A 81 -7.00 27.73 8.45
CA LEU A 81 -6.16 28.37 9.47
C LEU A 81 -4.66 28.10 9.22
N GLN A 82 -4.30 26.89 8.80
CA GLN A 82 -2.93 26.49 8.54
C GLN A 82 -2.27 27.34 7.44
N TYR A 83 -2.98 27.61 6.35
CA TYR A 83 -2.49 28.50 5.29
C TYR A 83 -2.47 29.97 5.72
N VAL A 84 -3.43 30.38 6.56
CA VAL A 84 -3.45 31.71 7.16
C VAL A 84 -2.17 31.97 7.95
N LEU A 85 -1.76 31.01 8.79
CA LEU A 85 -0.52 31.06 9.56
C LEU A 85 0.72 30.85 8.69
N GLY A 86 0.62 30.02 7.64
CA GLY A 86 1.72 29.73 6.70
C GLY A 86 2.69 28.66 7.18
N HIS A 87 2.48 28.10 8.36
CA HIS A 87 3.23 26.97 8.90
C HIS A 87 2.34 26.09 9.78
N TRP A 88 2.72 24.83 9.94
CA TRP A 88 2.02 23.87 10.79
C TRP A 88 2.97 22.81 11.34
N SER A 89 2.75 22.45 12.60
CA SER A 89 3.52 21.38 13.23
C SER A 89 3.14 20.03 12.64
N PHE A 90 4.14 19.22 12.34
CA PHE A 90 4.00 17.83 11.93
C PHE A 90 5.07 16.99 12.61
N ARG A 91 4.67 16.11 13.52
CA ARG A 91 5.59 15.35 14.39
C ARG A 91 6.56 16.29 15.14
N TYR A 92 7.86 16.15 14.92
CA TYR A 92 8.90 16.98 15.54
C TYR A 92 9.31 18.18 14.68
N LEU A 93 8.60 18.45 13.59
CA LEU A 93 8.91 19.50 12.63
C LEU A 93 7.85 20.59 12.66
N ASP A 94 8.27 21.80 12.30
CA ASP A 94 7.39 22.91 11.95
C ASP A 94 7.57 23.17 10.46
N LEU A 95 6.54 22.88 9.67
CA LEU A 95 6.61 22.88 8.21
C LEU A 95 5.89 24.10 7.68
N ALA A 96 6.47 24.80 6.71
CA ALA A 96 5.74 25.74 5.89
C ALA A 96 4.61 25.01 5.15
N VAL A 97 3.44 25.65 5.11
CA VAL A 97 2.23 25.14 4.44
C VAL A 97 1.54 26.28 3.70
N ASP A 98 1.11 25.99 2.48
CA ASP A 98 0.30 26.89 1.66
C ASP A 98 -0.42 26.07 0.58
N SER A 99 -1.19 26.75 -0.28
CA SER A 99 -2.05 26.14 -1.29
C SER A 99 -1.35 25.28 -2.35
N ARG A 100 0.00 25.19 -2.32
CA ARG A 100 0.77 24.35 -3.25
C ARG A 100 0.70 22.85 -2.94
N ALA A 101 0.35 22.46 -1.71
CA ALA A 101 0.28 21.05 -1.30
C ALA A 101 -0.84 20.81 -0.29
N LEU A 102 -1.15 19.55 -0.01
CA LEU A 102 -2.09 19.17 1.06
C LEU A 102 -1.60 19.66 2.43
N ILE A 103 -2.51 20.15 3.27
CA ILE A 103 -2.20 20.44 4.67
C ILE A 103 -1.89 19.11 5.39
N PRO A 104 -0.73 18.96 6.05
CA PRO A 104 -0.41 17.75 6.80
C PRO A 104 -1.48 17.44 7.83
N ARG A 105 -1.97 16.20 7.83
CA ARG A 105 -3.05 15.75 8.72
C ARG A 105 -2.48 15.07 9.98
N PRO A 106 -3.16 15.19 11.14
CA PRO A 106 -2.78 14.47 12.35
C PRO A 106 -2.72 12.95 12.14
N GLU A 107 -3.61 12.39 11.34
CA GLU A 107 -3.63 10.97 11.00
C GLU A 107 -2.36 10.54 10.25
N THR A 108 -1.86 11.40 9.35
CA THR A 108 -0.62 11.15 8.59
C THR A 108 0.62 11.17 9.48
N GLU A 109 0.61 11.88 10.62
CA GLU A 109 1.71 11.80 11.60
C GLU A 109 1.89 10.38 12.14
N VAL A 110 0.77 9.67 12.32
CA VAL A 110 0.77 8.28 12.79
C VAL A 110 1.39 7.37 11.73
N VAL A 111 1.08 7.59 10.44
CA VAL A 111 1.67 6.85 9.31
C VAL A 111 3.18 7.02 9.26
N ALA A 112 3.68 8.26 9.34
CA ALA A 112 5.11 8.52 9.42
C ALA A 112 5.75 7.83 10.64
N GLY A 113 5.04 7.80 11.78
CA GLY A 113 5.46 7.06 12.98
C GLY A 113 5.63 5.56 12.74
N PHE A 114 4.68 4.92 12.05
CA PHE A 114 4.78 3.50 11.72
C PHE A 114 6.03 3.18 10.89
N VAL A 115 6.38 4.06 9.94
CA VAL A 115 7.58 3.89 9.11
C VAL A 115 8.85 4.07 9.95
N VAL A 116 8.90 5.08 10.81
CA VAL A 116 10.04 5.29 11.72
C VAL A 116 10.26 4.07 12.62
N ASP A 117 9.20 3.54 13.24
CA ASP A 117 9.27 2.37 14.11
C ASP A 117 9.74 1.11 13.37
N LEU A 118 9.27 0.90 12.13
CA LEU A 118 9.72 -0.19 11.25
C LEU A 118 11.22 -0.10 10.95
N LEU A 119 11.70 1.08 10.57
CA LEU A 119 13.09 1.31 10.18
C LEU A 119 14.04 1.19 11.37
N HIS A 120 13.62 1.62 12.56
CA HIS A 120 14.37 1.43 13.80
C HIS A 120 14.45 -0.05 14.20
N SER A 121 13.36 -0.80 14.01
CA SER A 121 13.33 -2.24 14.27
C SER A 121 14.22 -3.02 13.30
N SER A 122 14.31 -2.58 12.04
CA SER A 122 15.14 -3.19 10.98
C SER A 122 16.63 -2.84 11.10
N SER A 123 16.96 -1.66 11.65
CA SER A 123 18.34 -1.17 11.81
C SER A 123 19.19 -1.90 12.86
N ARG A 124 18.62 -2.88 13.60
CA ARG A 124 19.24 -3.45 14.80
C ARG A 124 20.54 -4.25 14.59
N ASN A 125 21.01 -4.48 13.36
CA ASN A 125 22.11 -5.42 13.15
C ASN A 125 23.37 -4.95 12.42
N ASN A 126 23.52 -3.75 11.83
CA ASN A 126 24.84 -3.37 11.25
C ASN A 126 25.09 -1.89 10.89
N GLY A 127 24.23 -0.93 11.26
CA GLY A 127 24.42 0.47 10.83
C GLY A 127 24.38 0.65 9.31
N GLN A 128 23.73 -0.27 8.60
CA GLN A 128 23.54 -0.18 7.15
C GLN A 128 22.68 1.05 6.82
N LYS A 129 23.02 1.67 5.68
CA LYS A 129 22.24 2.73 5.06
C LYS A 129 20.89 2.15 4.66
N LEU A 130 19.80 2.80 5.06
CA LEU A 130 18.45 2.45 4.64
C LEU A 130 18.03 3.34 3.48
N ILE A 131 17.34 2.82 2.49
CA ILE A 131 16.83 3.59 1.35
C ILE A 131 15.30 3.59 1.40
N VAL A 132 14.70 4.77 1.48
CA VAL A 132 13.26 4.95 1.67
C VAL A 132 12.71 5.85 0.58
N SER A 133 11.57 5.48 0.00
CA SER A 133 10.82 6.34 -0.92
C SER A 133 9.54 6.87 -0.29
N ASP A 134 9.25 8.16 -0.48
CA ASP A 134 7.97 8.80 -0.16
C ASP A 134 7.33 9.31 -1.45
N MET A 135 6.25 8.68 -1.90
CA MET A 135 5.59 8.99 -3.17
C MET A 135 4.36 9.87 -2.95
N GLY A 136 4.29 10.99 -3.67
CA GLY A 136 3.28 12.03 -3.42
C GLY A 136 3.61 12.83 -2.16
N THR A 137 4.87 13.26 -2.04
CA THR A 137 5.42 13.82 -0.79
C THR A 137 4.76 15.14 -0.36
N GLY A 138 4.11 15.86 -1.27
CA GLY A 138 3.42 17.11 -0.97
C GLY A 138 4.36 18.16 -0.39
N SER A 139 4.10 18.56 0.86
CA SER A 139 4.94 19.50 1.62
C SER A 139 6.25 18.88 2.15
N GLY A 140 6.48 17.58 1.91
CA GLY A 140 7.59 16.81 2.46
C GLY A 140 7.33 16.21 3.84
N ALA A 141 6.09 16.26 4.35
CA ALA A 141 5.80 15.93 5.74
C ALA A 141 6.34 14.55 6.17
N ILE A 142 5.99 13.50 5.43
CA ILE A 142 6.44 12.12 5.73
C ILE A 142 7.95 12.00 5.52
N ALA A 143 8.45 12.34 4.32
CA ALA A 143 9.86 12.26 3.96
C ALA A 143 10.80 12.96 4.96
N LEU A 144 10.48 14.20 5.33
CA LEU A 144 11.32 15.02 6.20
C LEU A 144 11.27 14.53 7.65
N SER A 145 10.13 14.03 8.13
CA SER A 145 10.05 13.40 9.46
C SER A 145 10.91 12.14 9.53
N ILE A 146 10.85 11.26 8.52
CA ILE A 146 11.71 10.07 8.48
C ILE A 146 13.18 10.48 8.43
N ALA A 147 13.54 11.47 7.60
CA ALA A 147 14.90 11.97 7.54
C ALA A 147 15.36 12.53 8.91
N TYR A 148 14.50 13.24 9.63
CA TYR A 148 14.82 13.79 10.94
C TYR A 148 15.04 12.71 12.00
N GLU A 149 14.21 11.67 12.02
CA GLU A 149 14.15 10.68 13.09
C GLU A 149 14.97 9.40 12.83
N VAL A 150 15.37 9.15 11.59
CA VAL A 150 16.13 7.96 11.18
C VAL A 150 17.47 8.41 10.55
N PRO A 151 18.55 8.54 11.35
CA PRO A 151 19.81 9.15 10.89
C PRO A 151 20.53 8.42 9.75
N ASN A 152 20.30 7.11 9.58
CA ASN A 152 20.90 6.28 8.55
C ASN A 152 20.01 6.11 7.30
N ALA A 153 18.85 6.75 7.24
CA ALA A 153 17.96 6.68 6.09
C ALA A 153 18.32 7.71 5.01
N GLU A 154 18.44 7.26 3.76
CA GLU A 154 18.40 8.08 2.57
C GLU A 154 16.97 8.10 2.05
N ILE A 155 16.45 9.29 1.78
CA ILE A 155 15.05 9.51 1.42
C ILE A 155 14.98 9.99 -0.03
N HIS A 156 14.16 9.32 -0.83
CA HIS A 156 13.77 9.72 -2.16
C HIS A 156 12.30 10.13 -2.12
N ALA A 157 12.04 11.44 -2.13
CA ALA A 157 10.69 11.97 -2.08
C ALA A 157 10.28 12.43 -3.48
N SER A 158 9.13 12.00 -3.97
CA SER A 158 8.63 12.35 -5.29
C SER A 158 7.25 12.99 -5.25
N ASP A 159 6.99 13.88 -6.21
CA ASP A 159 5.66 14.43 -6.45
C ASP A 159 5.51 14.79 -7.93
N VAL A 160 4.29 14.67 -8.46
CA VAL A 160 3.96 15.12 -9.81
C VAL A 160 3.82 16.64 -9.88
N SER A 161 3.49 17.28 -8.74
CA SER A 161 3.32 18.72 -8.63
C SER A 161 4.65 19.41 -8.37
N ARG A 162 5.15 20.14 -9.37
CA ARG A 162 6.32 21.01 -9.24
C ARG A 162 6.15 22.05 -8.12
N GLU A 163 4.93 22.56 -7.93
CA GLU A 163 4.63 23.52 -6.85
C GLU A 163 4.71 22.88 -5.47
N ALA A 164 4.22 21.65 -5.32
CA ALA A 164 4.38 20.89 -4.07
C ALA A 164 5.87 20.64 -3.78
N LEU A 165 6.66 20.23 -4.78
CA LEU A 165 8.11 20.08 -4.63
C LEU A 165 8.83 21.39 -4.29
N ALA A 166 8.33 22.54 -4.74
CA ALA A 166 8.86 23.84 -4.36
C ALA A 166 8.61 24.14 -2.86
N LEU A 167 7.44 23.76 -2.34
CA LEU A 167 7.15 23.82 -0.90
C LEU A 167 8.00 22.83 -0.10
N ALA A 168 8.08 21.56 -0.53
CA ALA A 168 8.93 20.55 0.09
C ALA A 168 10.40 20.98 0.13
N ARG A 169 10.89 21.66 -0.91
CA ARG A 169 12.25 22.21 -0.96
C ARG A 169 12.47 23.34 0.06
N SER A 170 11.46 24.18 0.28
CA SER A 170 11.50 25.21 1.33
C SER A 170 11.59 24.57 2.72
N ASN A 171 10.78 23.55 2.98
CA ASN A 171 10.80 22.80 4.24
C ASN A 171 12.12 22.04 4.44
N LEU A 172 12.63 21.42 3.37
CA LEU A 172 13.92 20.73 3.36
C LEU A 172 15.07 21.66 3.75
N ALA A 173 15.05 22.92 3.30
CA ALA A 173 16.09 23.89 3.67
C ALA A 173 16.14 24.18 5.18
N GLY A 174 15.00 24.05 5.89
CA GLY A 174 14.89 24.22 7.33
C GLY A 174 15.36 23.00 8.15
N LEU A 175 15.55 21.83 7.53
CA LEU A 175 15.79 20.54 8.23
C LEU A 175 17.23 20.38 8.77
N GLY A 176 18.15 21.30 8.43
CA GLY A 176 19.54 21.23 8.88
C GLY A 176 20.31 20.04 8.28
N ARG A 177 21.11 19.33 9.08
CA ARG A 177 22.01 18.26 8.57
C ARG A 177 21.26 17.10 7.93
N SER A 178 20.05 16.78 8.40
CA SER A 178 19.23 15.70 7.85
C SER A 178 18.81 15.96 6.41
N ALA A 179 18.79 17.22 5.96
CA ALA A 179 18.48 17.58 4.58
C ALA A 179 19.44 16.95 3.55
N THR A 180 20.70 16.70 3.93
CA THR A 180 21.72 16.12 3.03
C THR A 180 21.41 14.70 2.55
N ARG A 181 20.43 14.03 3.19
CA ARG A 181 20.01 12.66 2.88
C ARG A 181 18.67 12.61 2.14
N VAL A 182 18.10 13.75 1.75
CA VAL A 182 16.81 13.82 1.07
C VAL A 182 17.00 14.29 -0.36
N GLN A 183 16.45 13.54 -1.31
CA GLN A 183 16.42 13.86 -2.72
C GLN A 183 14.98 14.05 -3.17
N LEU A 184 14.72 15.13 -3.91
CA LEU A 184 13.39 15.46 -4.43
C LEU A 184 13.32 15.15 -5.93
N HIS A 185 12.33 14.39 -6.36
CA HIS A 185 12.15 13.95 -7.75
C HIS A 185 10.79 14.40 -8.29
N GLU A 186 10.78 15.03 -9.46
CA GLU A 186 9.55 15.41 -10.17
C GLU A 186 9.16 14.30 -11.14
N GLY A 187 7.92 13.81 -11.04
CA GLY A 187 7.39 12.81 -11.94
C GLY A 187 6.15 12.11 -11.41
N ASP A 188 5.55 11.28 -12.25
CA ASP A 188 4.36 10.51 -11.89
C ASP A 188 4.75 9.18 -11.24
N TRP A 189 4.34 8.98 -10.00
CA TRP A 189 4.58 7.77 -9.22
C TRP A 189 5.99 7.17 -9.40
N PHE A 190 6.08 6.03 -10.08
CA PHE A 190 7.30 5.27 -10.26
C PHE A 190 8.23 5.86 -11.33
N ASP A 191 7.69 6.62 -12.29
CA ASP A 191 8.48 7.27 -13.35
C ASP A 191 9.37 8.40 -12.79
N ALA A 192 9.05 8.90 -11.59
CA ALA A 192 9.88 9.87 -10.88
C ALA A 192 11.14 9.25 -10.26
N LEU A 193 11.14 7.95 -9.99
CA LEU A 193 12.19 7.30 -9.22
C LEU A 193 13.37 6.89 -10.12
N PRO A 194 14.63 7.15 -9.71
CA PRO A 194 15.80 6.66 -10.43
C PRO A 194 15.83 5.14 -10.59
N ASP A 195 16.17 4.64 -11.78
CA ASP A 195 16.22 3.21 -12.11
C ASP A 195 17.17 2.40 -11.20
N ASP A 196 18.20 3.01 -10.63
CA ASP A 196 19.12 2.32 -9.72
C ASP A 196 18.50 1.98 -8.35
N LEU A 197 17.28 2.45 -8.07
CA LEU A 197 16.48 2.08 -6.90
C LEU A 197 15.67 0.79 -7.07
N PHE A 198 15.64 0.19 -8.27
CA PHE A 198 14.92 -1.06 -8.49
C PHE A 198 15.44 -2.17 -7.57
N GLY A 199 14.55 -2.68 -6.72
CA GLY A 199 14.83 -3.77 -5.78
C GLY A 199 15.74 -3.38 -4.61
N THR A 200 15.93 -2.09 -4.34
CA THR A 200 16.84 -1.61 -3.28
C THR A 200 16.13 -0.93 -2.11
N LEU A 201 14.85 -0.56 -2.24
CA LEU A 201 14.14 0.20 -1.21
C LEU A 201 13.85 -0.67 0.02
N ASP A 202 14.30 -0.23 1.20
CA ASP A 202 13.93 -0.82 2.49
C ASP A 202 12.50 -0.48 2.89
N ALA A 203 12.03 0.69 2.48
CA ALA A 203 10.63 1.08 2.62
C ALA A 203 10.14 1.97 1.47
N LEU A 204 8.87 1.82 1.14
CA LEU A 204 8.11 2.74 0.29
C LEU A 204 6.86 3.14 1.06
N VAL A 205 6.72 4.44 1.29
CA VAL A 205 5.57 5.04 1.95
C VAL A 205 4.84 5.98 0.99
N SER A 206 3.52 6.09 1.15
CA SER A 206 2.74 7.10 0.46
C SER A 206 1.46 7.42 1.24
N ASN A 207 1.11 8.71 1.27
CA ASN A 207 -0.26 9.16 1.48
C ASN A 207 -0.82 9.63 0.12
N PRO A 208 -1.31 8.71 -0.72
CA PRO A 208 -1.80 9.08 -2.03
C PRO A 208 -3.20 9.72 -1.92
N PRO A 209 -3.65 10.47 -2.95
CA PRO A 209 -5.05 10.86 -3.04
C PRO A 209 -5.93 9.60 -3.01
N TYR A 210 -6.90 9.56 -2.07
CA TYR A 210 -7.78 8.40 -1.88
C TYR A 210 -9.27 8.75 -1.74
N VAL A 211 -9.64 10.02 -1.93
CA VAL A 211 -11.04 10.47 -1.86
C VAL A 211 -11.76 10.18 -3.17
N SER A 212 -12.97 9.65 -3.07
CA SER A 212 -13.85 9.42 -4.23
C SER A 212 -14.25 10.75 -4.89
N PRO A 213 -14.34 10.83 -6.23
CA PRO A 213 -14.80 12.03 -6.93
C PRO A 213 -16.26 12.41 -6.62
N HIS A 214 -17.01 11.50 -6.01
CA HIS A 214 -18.41 11.69 -5.62
C HIS A 214 -18.59 12.08 -4.14
N TYR A 215 -17.50 12.15 -3.39
CA TYR A 215 -17.55 12.52 -1.98
C TYR A 215 -17.66 14.05 -1.82
N GLU A 216 -18.61 14.51 -1.03
CA GLU A 216 -18.75 15.94 -0.72
C GLU A 216 -17.72 16.36 0.33
N LEU A 217 -16.72 17.11 -0.12
CA LEU A 217 -15.69 17.68 0.75
C LEU A 217 -16.20 18.97 1.43
N PRO A 218 -15.78 19.25 2.67
CA PRO A 218 -16.02 20.54 3.30
C PRO A 218 -15.49 21.69 2.43
N SER A 219 -16.19 22.82 2.39
CA SER A 219 -15.84 23.97 1.56
C SER A 219 -14.41 24.47 1.79
N GLU A 220 -13.92 24.41 3.02
CA GLU A 220 -12.55 24.80 3.37
C GLU A 220 -11.49 23.92 2.72
N VAL A 221 -11.80 22.64 2.48
CA VAL A 221 -10.91 21.70 1.79
C VAL A 221 -11.09 21.85 0.28
N ALA A 222 -12.34 21.79 -0.20
CA ALA A 222 -12.65 21.81 -1.62
C ALA A 222 -12.22 23.09 -2.35
N ASN A 223 -12.27 24.23 -1.67
CA ASN A 223 -11.97 25.53 -2.28
C ASN A 223 -10.50 25.93 -2.20
N TRP A 224 -9.71 25.34 -1.30
CA TRP A 224 -8.37 25.81 -0.98
C TRP A 224 -7.26 24.78 -1.15
N GLU A 225 -7.56 23.49 -0.95
CA GLU A 225 -6.56 22.44 -1.08
C GLU A 225 -6.53 21.90 -2.52
N PRO A 226 -5.33 21.56 -3.03
CA PRO A 226 -5.18 21.14 -4.42
C PRO A 226 -5.94 19.83 -4.67
N SER A 227 -6.90 19.86 -5.60
CA SER A 227 -7.81 18.73 -5.84
C SER A 227 -7.09 17.44 -6.27
N ASN A 228 -5.96 17.56 -6.96
CA ASN A 228 -5.11 16.43 -7.34
C ASN A 228 -4.42 15.75 -6.15
N ALA A 229 -4.33 16.41 -4.99
CA ALA A 229 -3.84 15.81 -3.74
C ALA A 229 -4.94 15.08 -2.94
N LEU A 230 -6.21 15.21 -3.35
CA LEU A 230 -7.36 14.67 -2.63
C LEU A 230 -8.06 13.55 -3.41
N ILE A 231 -8.40 13.82 -4.67
CA ILE A 231 -9.32 13.00 -5.46
C ILE A 231 -8.55 11.95 -6.25
N ALA A 232 -9.03 10.70 -6.19
CA ALA A 232 -8.57 9.61 -7.03
C ALA A 232 -9.70 8.91 -7.77
N GLY A 233 -9.39 8.36 -8.94
CA GLY A 233 -10.33 7.52 -9.70
C GLY A 233 -10.72 6.24 -8.96
N ASN A 234 -11.64 5.47 -9.55
CA ASN A 234 -12.11 4.18 -8.99
C ASN A 234 -12.61 4.29 -7.54
N ALA A 235 -13.52 5.22 -7.29
CA ALA A 235 -14.04 5.53 -5.94
C ALA A 235 -12.91 5.84 -4.92
N GLY A 236 -11.84 6.49 -5.36
CA GLY A 236 -10.68 6.81 -4.52
C GLY A 236 -9.59 5.74 -4.49
N PHE A 237 -9.81 4.55 -5.05
CA PHE A 237 -8.89 3.41 -4.89
C PHE A 237 -7.79 3.31 -5.97
N ALA A 238 -7.89 4.07 -7.07
CA ALA A 238 -7.00 3.89 -8.22
C ALA A 238 -5.50 4.06 -7.90
N ASN A 239 -5.14 5.06 -7.10
CA ASN A 239 -3.74 5.31 -6.73
C ASN A 239 -3.22 4.24 -5.77
N LEU A 240 -4.02 3.83 -4.78
CA LEU A 240 -3.69 2.74 -3.87
C LEU A 240 -3.42 1.45 -4.65
N GLU A 241 -4.26 1.14 -5.63
CA GLU A 241 -4.10 -0.02 -6.50
C GLU A 241 -2.81 0.07 -7.34
N HIS A 242 -2.57 1.22 -7.97
CA HIS A 242 -1.39 1.46 -8.79
C HIS A 242 -0.10 1.26 -7.99
N ILE A 243 -0.01 1.89 -6.81
CA ILE A 243 1.17 1.81 -5.94
C ILE A 243 1.34 0.40 -5.40
N ALA A 244 0.29 -0.22 -4.85
CA ALA A 244 0.38 -1.59 -4.31
C ALA A 244 0.88 -2.61 -5.34
N ARG A 245 0.48 -2.46 -6.61
CA ARG A 245 0.92 -3.30 -7.73
C ARG A 245 2.37 -3.04 -8.11
N GLY A 246 2.78 -1.76 -8.18
CA GLY A 246 4.11 -1.38 -8.65
C GLY A 246 5.22 -1.46 -7.59
N SER A 247 4.93 -1.29 -6.30
CA SER A 247 5.97 -1.14 -5.27
C SER A 247 6.87 -2.36 -5.08
N ARG A 248 6.36 -3.57 -5.36
CA ARG A 248 7.08 -4.82 -5.06
C ARG A 248 8.41 -4.96 -5.82
N GLN A 249 8.50 -4.41 -7.04
CA GLN A 249 9.74 -4.43 -7.84
C GLN A 249 10.78 -3.42 -7.35
N TRP A 250 10.37 -2.38 -6.61
CA TRP A 250 11.26 -1.37 -6.05
C TRP A 250 11.78 -1.76 -4.67
N LEU A 251 10.98 -2.47 -3.88
CA LEU A 251 11.38 -2.93 -2.54
C LEU A 251 12.48 -3.99 -2.61
N CYS A 252 13.47 -3.95 -1.72
CA CYS A 252 14.38 -5.08 -1.51
C CYS A 252 13.62 -6.28 -0.90
N PRO A 253 14.13 -7.53 -1.00
CA PRO A 253 13.57 -8.65 -0.26
C PRO A 253 13.51 -8.33 1.24
N GLY A 254 12.32 -8.41 1.83
CA GLY A 254 12.08 -7.98 3.21
C GLY A 254 11.76 -6.51 3.41
N GLY A 255 11.76 -5.69 2.35
CA GLY A 255 11.37 -4.27 2.40
C GLY A 255 9.87 -4.08 2.61
N TRP A 256 9.49 -2.90 3.09
CA TRP A 256 8.14 -2.57 3.54
C TRP A 256 7.40 -1.61 2.62
N LEU A 257 6.14 -1.90 2.35
CA LEU A 257 5.16 -0.98 1.79
C LEU A 257 4.26 -0.46 2.91
N VAL A 258 4.07 0.86 2.99
CA VAL A 258 3.15 1.51 3.93
C VAL A 258 2.28 2.51 3.18
N LEU A 259 0.98 2.28 3.14
CA LEU A 259 0.05 3.15 2.43
C LEU A 259 -1.02 3.68 3.38
N GLU A 260 -1.17 5.00 3.45
CA GLU A 260 -2.36 5.62 4.05
C GLU A 260 -3.58 5.36 3.15
N CYS A 261 -4.73 5.09 3.75
CA CYS A 261 -5.99 4.90 3.03
C CYS A 261 -7.20 5.36 3.85
N GLY A 262 -8.35 5.48 3.20
CA GLY A 262 -9.63 5.59 3.89
C GLY A 262 -9.94 4.35 4.73
N SER A 263 -10.70 4.53 5.81
CA SER A 263 -11.05 3.42 6.71
C SER A 263 -11.91 2.35 6.03
N ASP A 264 -12.74 2.74 5.08
CA ASP A 264 -13.55 1.85 4.24
C ASP A 264 -12.73 1.11 3.15
N GLN A 265 -11.51 1.57 2.88
CA GLN A 265 -10.61 1.00 1.87
C GLN A 265 -9.60 -0.01 2.44
N ALA A 266 -9.40 -0.02 3.77
CA ALA A 266 -8.33 -0.79 4.41
C ALA A 266 -8.42 -2.30 4.15
N VAL A 267 -9.62 -2.88 4.23
CA VAL A 267 -9.84 -4.31 3.94
C VAL A 267 -9.62 -4.63 2.46
N GLN A 268 -10.08 -3.75 1.57
CA GLN A 268 -9.86 -3.91 0.13
C GLN A 268 -8.37 -3.87 -0.22
N LEU A 269 -7.63 -2.93 0.36
CA LEU A 269 -6.18 -2.80 0.18
C LEU A 269 -5.42 -4.00 0.77
N HIS A 270 -5.80 -4.46 1.96
CA HIS A 270 -5.27 -5.70 2.53
C HIS A 270 -5.40 -6.87 1.56
N ASN A 271 -6.59 -7.10 1.02
CA ASN A 271 -6.86 -8.20 0.10
C ASN A 271 -6.09 -8.07 -1.22
N LEU A 272 -5.93 -6.84 -1.73
CA LEU A 272 -5.07 -6.58 -2.89
C LEU A 272 -3.62 -6.95 -2.59
N LEU A 273 -3.08 -6.54 -1.44
CA LEU A 273 -1.71 -6.84 -1.04
C LEU A 273 -1.48 -8.34 -0.85
N VAL A 274 -2.47 -9.04 -0.27
CA VAL A 274 -2.47 -10.52 -0.23
C VAL A 274 -2.33 -11.03 -1.65
N ALA A 275 -3.22 -10.64 -2.56
CA ALA A 275 -3.23 -11.09 -3.95
C ALA A 275 -1.93 -10.74 -4.71
N ARG A 276 -1.28 -9.62 -4.38
CA ARG A 276 0.00 -9.19 -4.95
C ARG A 276 1.23 -9.87 -4.33
N GLY A 277 1.02 -10.81 -3.42
CA GLY A 277 2.09 -11.65 -2.92
C GLY A 277 2.98 -11.00 -1.87
N TYR A 278 2.45 -10.02 -1.14
CA TYR A 278 3.06 -9.51 0.07
C TYR A 278 2.78 -10.46 1.25
N ARG A 279 3.58 -10.32 2.32
CA ARG A 279 3.43 -11.01 3.61
C ARG A 279 3.36 -10.00 4.75
N GLU A 280 3.09 -10.48 5.97
CA GLU A 280 3.04 -9.67 7.19
C GLU A 280 2.09 -8.45 7.06
N ILE A 281 0.97 -8.64 6.34
CA ILE A 281 0.05 -7.55 6.01
C ILE A 281 -0.75 -7.19 7.25
N THR A 282 -0.72 -5.93 7.64
CA THR A 282 -1.36 -5.43 8.86
C THR A 282 -2.11 -4.15 8.58
N ILE A 283 -3.37 -4.10 8.99
CA ILE A 283 -4.15 -2.86 9.05
C ILE A 283 -3.82 -2.15 10.37
N LYS A 284 -3.48 -0.88 10.30
CA LYS A 284 -3.14 -0.04 11.44
C LYS A 284 -4.16 1.08 11.59
N SER A 285 -4.56 1.32 12.83
CA SER A 285 -5.51 2.36 13.18
C SER A 285 -4.79 3.64 13.65
N ASP A 286 -5.42 4.78 13.45
CA ASP A 286 -5.03 6.06 14.03
C ASP A 286 -5.37 6.12 15.54
N LEU A 287 -5.05 7.26 16.18
CA LEU A 287 -5.32 7.46 17.62
C LEU A 287 -6.81 7.53 17.96
N ALA A 288 -7.67 7.77 16.97
CA ALA A 288 -9.13 7.73 17.12
C ALA A 288 -9.69 6.31 16.92
N GLY A 289 -8.84 5.33 16.61
CA GLY A 289 -9.22 3.94 16.40
C GLY A 289 -9.76 3.64 15.00
N ASN A 290 -9.66 4.58 14.05
CA ASN A 290 -10.06 4.33 12.66
C ASN A 290 -8.91 3.69 11.89
N ASP A 291 -9.21 2.72 11.04
CA ASP A 291 -8.23 2.16 10.12
C ASP A 291 -7.69 3.26 9.20
N ARG A 292 -6.36 3.38 9.13
CA ARG A 292 -5.70 4.51 8.48
C ARG A 292 -4.58 4.12 7.56
N ALA A 293 -3.89 3.01 7.84
CA ALA A 293 -2.80 2.54 7.00
C ALA A 293 -2.81 1.03 6.85
N VAL A 294 -2.35 0.55 5.70
CA VAL A 294 -2.05 -0.86 5.50
C VAL A 294 -0.56 -1.01 5.25
N MET A 295 0.08 -1.84 6.05
CA MET A 295 1.49 -2.17 5.98
C MET A 295 1.65 -3.57 5.40
N ALA A 296 2.65 -3.77 4.56
CA ALA A 296 2.92 -5.06 3.94
C ALA A 296 4.39 -5.23 3.62
N ARG A 297 4.89 -6.46 3.67
CA ARG A 297 6.31 -6.76 3.47
C ARG A 297 6.53 -7.57 2.19
N ARG A 298 7.53 -7.19 1.41
CA ARG A 298 8.04 -8.04 0.32
C ARG A 298 8.67 -9.30 0.96
N PRO A 299 8.35 -10.52 0.52
CA PRO A 299 8.96 -11.73 1.06
C PRO A 299 10.49 -11.71 0.98
N LEU A 300 11.17 -12.31 1.97
CA LEU A 300 12.63 -12.45 1.99
C LEU A 300 13.13 -13.48 0.95
N ASP A 301 12.32 -14.50 0.72
CA ASP A 301 12.57 -15.63 -0.17
C ASP A 301 11.98 -15.41 -1.59
N ASP A 302 11.84 -14.15 -1.98
CA ASP A 302 11.26 -13.79 -3.27
C ASP A 302 12.16 -14.19 -4.45
N VAL A 303 11.54 -14.45 -5.59
CA VAL A 303 12.24 -14.86 -6.82
C VAL A 303 12.77 -13.63 -7.55
N GLU A 304 13.98 -13.72 -8.10
CA GLU A 304 14.54 -12.61 -8.88
C GLU A 304 13.66 -12.29 -10.11
N PRO A 305 13.45 -11.00 -10.46
CA PRO A 305 12.56 -10.59 -11.55
C PRO A 305 12.86 -11.26 -12.90
N ARG A 306 14.13 -11.53 -13.22
CA ARG A 306 14.54 -12.22 -14.47
C ARG A 306 13.91 -13.60 -14.60
N HIS A 307 13.69 -14.32 -13.50
CA HIS A 307 13.09 -15.64 -13.53
C HIS A 307 11.59 -15.57 -13.78
N LEU A 308 10.90 -14.56 -13.26
CA LEU A 308 9.48 -14.32 -13.55
C LEU A 308 9.27 -13.96 -15.03
N SER A 309 10.08 -13.04 -15.57
CA SER A 309 9.99 -12.63 -16.97
C SER A 309 10.23 -13.82 -17.92
N ALA A 310 11.31 -14.58 -17.72
CA ALA A 310 11.62 -15.74 -18.56
C ALA A 310 10.54 -16.84 -18.47
N ALA A 311 10.01 -17.10 -17.27
CA ALA A 311 8.92 -18.06 -17.08
C ALA A 311 7.61 -17.60 -17.74
N SER A 312 7.27 -16.31 -17.64
CA SER A 312 6.08 -15.74 -18.29
C SER A 312 6.18 -15.90 -19.81
N ASP A 313 7.32 -15.55 -20.39
CA ASP A 313 7.57 -15.69 -21.82
C ASP A 313 7.48 -17.15 -22.29
N ALA A 314 8.06 -18.09 -21.52
CA ALA A 314 7.95 -19.53 -21.82
C ALA A 314 6.50 -20.01 -21.80
N LEU A 315 5.75 -19.67 -20.75
CA LEU A 315 4.34 -20.03 -20.62
C LEU A 315 3.49 -19.43 -21.75
N ARG A 316 3.71 -18.16 -22.11
CA ARG A 316 3.00 -17.49 -23.21
C ARG A 316 3.26 -18.13 -24.57
N ARG A 317 4.41 -18.75 -24.78
CA ARG A 317 4.73 -19.55 -25.98
C ARG A 317 4.11 -20.95 -25.97
N GLY A 318 3.35 -21.32 -24.94
CA GLY A 318 2.76 -22.65 -24.79
C GLY A 318 3.72 -23.70 -24.21
N ASN A 319 4.87 -23.26 -23.69
CA ASN A 319 5.90 -24.16 -23.19
C ASN A 319 5.74 -24.45 -21.69
N LEU A 320 6.39 -25.52 -21.23
CA LEU A 320 6.33 -25.98 -19.84
C LEU A 320 7.36 -25.25 -18.98
N VAL A 321 6.99 -24.94 -17.74
CA VAL A 321 7.87 -24.37 -16.71
C VAL A 321 7.83 -25.21 -15.45
N VAL A 322 8.97 -25.42 -14.80
CA VAL A 322 9.02 -26.01 -13.45
C VAL A 322 9.39 -24.93 -12.44
N ALA A 323 8.66 -24.88 -11.33
CA ALA A 323 8.88 -23.87 -10.31
C ALA A 323 8.62 -24.42 -8.90
N PRO A 324 9.30 -23.91 -7.86
CA PRO A 324 8.99 -24.28 -6.48
C PRO A 324 7.58 -23.82 -6.09
N THR A 325 6.89 -24.60 -5.27
CA THR A 325 5.65 -24.19 -4.60
C THR A 325 5.77 -24.32 -3.08
N ASP A 326 4.73 -23.93 -2.34
CA ASP A 326 4.52 -24.15 -0.91
C ASP A 326 4.32 -25.62 -0.51
N THR A 327 4.32 -26.55 -1.48
CA THR A 327 4.23 -28.00 -1.22
C THR A 327 5.39 -28.75 -1.88
N LEU A 328 5.27 -29.07 -3.16
CA LEU A 328 6.28 -29.72 -4.00
C LEU A 328 6.51 -28.88 -5.25
N PRO A 329 7.68 -28.96 -5.92
CA PRO A 329 7.88 -28.25 -7.18
C PRO A 329 6.79 -28.64 -8.18
N GLY A 330 6.22 -27.64 -8.86
CA GLY A 330 5.10 -27.80 -9.77
C GLY A 330 5.52 -27.75 -11.23
N LEU A 331 4.87 -28.54 -12.08
CA LEU A 331 4.94 -28.43 -13.53
C LEU A 331 3.78 -27.55 -14.02
N LEU A 332 4.13 -26.38 -14.55
CA LEU A 332 3.23 -25.32 -14.96
C LEU A 332 3.07 -25.34 -16.49
N ALA A 333 1.81 -25.34 -16.92
CA ALA A 333 1.38 -25.12 -18.29
C ALA A 333 0.17 -24.20 -18.26
N ARG A 334 0.03 -23.27 -19.22
CA ARG A 334 -1.14 -22.38 -19.28
C ARG A 334 -2.40 -23.20 -19.49
N TYR A 335 -3.37 -23.07 -18.58
CA TYR A 335 -4.59 -23.88 -18.60
C TYR A 335 -5.49 -23.60 -19.80
N VAL A 336 -5.47 -22.37 -20.31
CA VAL A 336 -6.22 -21.97 -21.51
C VAL A 336 -5.66 -22.58 -22.80
N ASP A 337 -4.46 -23.14 -22.77
CA ASP A 337 -3.82 -23.80 -23.92
C ASP A 337 -3.93 -25.32 -23.76
N ALA A 338 -4.86 -25.92 -24.49
CA ALA A 338 -5.12 -27.36 -24.41
C ALA A 338 -3.90 -28.21 -24.84
N GLU A 339 -3.06 -27.73 -25.76
CA GLU A 339 -1.87 -28.45 -26.20
C GLU A 339 -0.76 -28.38 -25.13
N ALA A 340 -0.57 -27.22 -24.50
CA ALA A 340 0.33 -27.08 -23.35
C ALA A 340 -0.11 -27.99 -22.18
N VAL A 341 -1.41 -28.06 -21.88
CA VAL A 341 -1.94 -28.95 -20.86
C VAL A 341 -1.67 -30.42 -21.24
N LYS A 342 -1.96 -30.86 -22.47
CA LYS A 342 -1.63 -32.23 -22.93
C LYS A 342 -0.13 -32.54 -22.87
N ALA A 343 0.72 -31.56 -23.18
CA ALA A 343 2.17 -31.70 -23.06
C ALA A 343 2.58 -31.94 -21.60
N SER A 344 1.93 -31.29 -20.64
CA SER A 344 2.18 -31.52 -19.21
C SER A 344 1.84 -32.95 -18.76
N TYR A 345 0.74 -33.53 -19.25
CA TYR A 345 0.41 -34.95 -19.04
C TYR A 345 1.48 -35.87 -19.63
N SER A 346 1.89 -35.58 -20.87
CA SER A 346 2.89 -36.37 -21.59
C SER A 346 4.25 -36.35 -20.88
N ALA A 347 4.73 -35.17 -20.47
CA ALA A 347 5.98 -34.99 -19.75
C ALA A 347 6.05 -35.79 -18.44
N LYS A 348 4.88 -35.97 -17.79
CA LYS A 348 4.73 -36.72 -16.55
C LYS A 348 4.38 -38.20 -16.76
N GLN A 349 4.12 -38.63 -17.99
CA GLN A 349 3.53 -39.95 -18.30
C GLN A 349 2.25 -40.22 -17.48
N ARG A 350 1.41 -39.20 -17.28
CA ARG A 350 0.18 -39.30 -16.49
C ARG A 350 -1.00 -39.63 -17.41
N PRO A 351 -1.91 -40.55 -17.03
CA PRO A 351 -3.15 -40.77 -17.77
C PRO A 351 -4.06 -39.53 -17.76
N HIS A 352 -4.69 -39.20 -18.89
CA HIS A 352 -5.66 -38.10 -18.98
C HIS A 352 -6.90 -38.29 -18.10
N SER A 353 -7.19 -39.53 -17.68
CA SER A 353 -8.28 -39.85 -16.75
C SER A 353 -8.04 -39.35 -15.32
N GLU A 354 -6.81 -38.97 -14.99
CA GLU A 354 -6.46 -38.45 -13.68
C GLU A 354 -6.29 -36.92 -13.72
N PRO A 355 -7.29 -36.12 -13.33
CA PRO A 355 -7.22 -34.68 -13.44
C PRO A 355 -6.07 -34.09 -12.62
N MET A 356 -5.53 -32.96 -13.10
CA MET A 356 -4.58 -32.13 -12.38
C MET A 356 -5.29 -30.90 -11.85
N PRO A 357 -4.95 -30.40 -10.64
CA PRO A 357 -5.49 -29.13 -10.19
C PRO A 357 -4.93 -27.98 -11.04
N VAL A 358 -5.66 -26.87 -11.07
CA VAL A 358 -5.28 -25.61 -11.68
C VAL A 358 -4.94 -24.61 -10.58
N LEU A 359 -3.80 -23.94 -10.71
CA LEU A 359 -3.40 -22.85 -9.86
C LEU A 359 -3.97 -21.53 -10.38
N VAL A 360 -4.50 -20.73 -9.47
CA VAL A 360 -5.08 -19.41 -9.72
C VAL A 360 -4.35 -18.36 -8.87
N SER A 361 -4.36 -17.09 -9.31
CA SER A 361 -3.74 -15.98 -8.56
C SER A 361 -4.57 -15.57 -7.33
N GLY A 362 -5.87 -15.89 -7.32
CA GLY A 362 -6.80 -15.58 -6.23
C GLY A 362 -8.23 -16.04 -6.52
N VAL A 363 -9.16 -15.65 -5.64
CA VAL A 363 -10.58 -16.07 -5.71
C VAL A 363 -11.28 -15.59 -6.98
N HIS A 364 -10.91 -14.41 -7.51
CA HIS A 364 -11.48 -13.86 -8.74
C HIS A 364 -11.29 -14.80 -9.94
N GLN A 365 -10.05 -15.24 -10.19
CA GLN A 365 -9.76 -16.21 -11.25
C GLN A 365 -10.41 -17.58 -10.97
N ALA A 366 -10.54 -18.00 -9.70
CA ALA A 366 -11.26 -19.23 -9.39
C ALA A 366 -12.74 -19.13 -9.78
N ASP A 367 -13.40 -18.01 -9.49
CA ASP A 367 -14.82 -17.80 -9.78
C ASP A 367 -15.12 -17.73 -11.29
N GLU A 368 -14.13 -17.38 -12.12
CA GLU A 368 -14.23 -17.50 -13.58
C GLU A 368 -14.22 -18.96 -14.06
N LEU A 369 -13.52 -19.85 -13.34
CA LEU A 369 -13.31 -21.25 -13.73
C LEU A 369 -14.30 -22.22 -13.12
N VAL A 370 -14.76 -21.97 -11.90
CA VAL A 370 -15.62 -22.88 -11.13
C VAL A 370 -16.74 -22.15 -10.39
N GLU A 371 -17.80 -22.89 -10.08
CA GLU A 371 -18.90 -22.39 -9.25
C GLU A 371 -18.48 -22.40 -7.77
N LEU A 372 -18.41 -21.22 -7.15
CA LEU A 372 -18.08 -21.04 -5.73
C LEU A 372 -19.31 -20.63 -4.91
N ASP A 373 -19.82 -21.58 -4.12
CA ASP A 373 -20.88 -21.39 -3.14
C ASP A 373 -20.38 -20.85 -1.78
N ALA A 374 -21.28 -20.74 -0.80
CA ALA A 374 -20.93 -20.24 0.54
C ALA A 374 -19.89 -21.14 1.26
N ASN A 375 -20.01 -22.47 1.14
CA ASN A 375 -19.12 -23.42 1.81
C ASN A 375 -17.69 -23.33 1.25
N SER A 376 -17.55 -23.33 -0.07
CA SER A 376 -16.26 -23.19 -0.74
C SER A 376 -15.63 -21.84 -0.46
N ARG A 377 -16.41 -20.74 -0.43
CA ARG A 377 -15.90 -19.41 -0.06
C ARG A 377 -15.39 -19.37 1.37
N HIS A 378 -16.10 -19.98 2.32
CA HIS A 378 -15.64 -20.06 3.71
C HIS A 378 -14.29 -20.79 3.84
N LEU A 379 -14.13 -21.92 3.14
CA LEU A 379 -12.87 -22.65 3.12
C LEU A 379 -11.74 -21.85 2.44
N ILE A 380 -12.05 -21.16 1.34
CA ILE A 380 -11.09 -20.31 0.62
C ILE A 380 -10.62 -19.16 1.51
N GLU A 381 -11.53 -18.44 2.17
CA GLU A 381 -11.21 -17.31 3.05
C GLU A 381 -10.27 -17.71 4.19
N ARG A 382 -10.41 -18.94 4.70
CA ARG A 382 -9.63 -19.43 5.83
C ARG A 382 -8.29 -20.03 5.45
N HIS A 383 -8.17 -20.61 4.26
CA HIS A 383 -7.04 -21.46 3.90
C HIS A 383 -6.29 -21.04 2.63
N TRP A 384 -6.78 -20.04 1.89
CA TRP A 384 -6.06 -19.46 0.76
C TRP A 384 -5.47 -18.10 1.11
N PRO A 385 -4.27 -17.77 0.58
CA PRO A 385 -3.37 -18.63 -0.19
C PRO A 385 -2.76 -19.78 0.64
N GLY A 386 -2.64 -20.99 0.07
CA GLY A 386 -2.14 -22.13 0.84
C GLY A 386 -2.34 -23.52 0.21
N ALA A 387 -2.14 -24.54 1.04
CA ALA A 387 -2.14 -25.95 0.65
C ALA A 387 -3.53 -26.61 0.57
N LEU A 388 -4.57 -25.83 0.20
CA LEU A 388 -5.93 -26.34 -0.03
C LEU A 388 -6.29 -26.32 -1.52
N THR A 389 -6.75 -27.44 -2.04
CA THR A 389 -7.36 -27.55 -3.37
C THR A 389 -8.86 -27.79 -3.22
N ILE A 390 -9.66 -26.93 -3.84
CA ILE A 390 -11.13 -27.05 -3.88
C ILE A 390 -11.54 -27.66 -5.22
N VAL A 391 -12.26 -28.77 -5.20
CA VAL A 391 -12.86 -29.38 -6.38
C VAL A 391 -14.32 -28.94 -6.46
N ALA A 392 -14.64 -28.15 -7.47
CA ALA A 392 -15.95 -27.58 -7.70
C ALA A 392 -16.42 -27.83 -9.14
N ARG A 393 -17.70 -27.54 -9.43
CA ARG A 393 -18.25 -27.66 -10.78
C ARG A 393 -17.61 -26.63 -11.69
N ARG A 394 -17.15 -27.07 -12.86
CA ARG A 394 -16.48 -26.22 -13.83
C ARG A 394 -17.48 -25.33 -14.57
N ARG A 395 -17.17 -24.04 -14.69
CA ARG A 395 -17.89 -23.11 -15.57
C ARG A 395 -17.46 -23.35 -17.01
N GLY A 396 -18.42 -23.41 -17.93
CA GLY A 396 -18.14 -23.65 -19.35
C GLY A 396 -18.07 -25.13 -19.76
N GLY A 397 -18.75 -26.02 -19.04
CA GLY A 397 -18.91 -27.42 -19.41
C GLY A 397 -17.72 -28.31 -19.03
N VAL A 398 -17.51 -29.39 -19.79
CA VAL A 398 -16.44 -30.36 -19.51
C VAL A 398 -15.06 -29.82 -19.84
N ASP A 399 -14.05 -30.25 -19.08
CA ASP A 399 -12.66 -29.91 -19.34
C ASP A 399 -12.20 -30.45 -20.72
N PRO A 400 -11.52 -29.63 -21.54
CA PRO A 400 -11.16 -30.02 -22.90
C PRO A 400 -10.08 -31.11 -22.99
N VAL A 401 -9.39 -31.43 -21.89
CA VAL A 401 -8.32 -32.45 -21.86
C VAL A 401 -8.75 -33.70 -21.11
N HIS A 402 -9.29 -33.58 -19.89
CA HIS A 402 -9.69 -34.74 -19.08
C HIS A 402 -11.18 -35.08 -19.18
N GLY A 403 -12.01 -34.23 -19.80
CA GLY A 403 -13.43 -34.50 -20.06
C GLY A 403 -14.35 -34.49 -18.84
N GLY A 404 -13.86 -34.09 -17.66
CA GLY A 404 -14.64 -34.05 -16.43
C GLY A 404 -15.44 -32.75 -16.29
N ALA A 405 -16.57 -32.81 -15.58
CA ALA A 405 -17.41 -31.63 -15.28
C ALA A 405 -16.99 -30.87 -14.01
N THR A 406 -15.95 -31.35 -13.32
CA THR A 406 -15.41 -30.74 -12.11
C THR A 406 -13.95 -30.39 -12.31
N LEU A 407 -13.48 -29.36 -11.60
CA LEU A 407 -12.11 -28.87 -11.67
C LEU A 407 -11.60 -28.59 -10.25
N GLY A 408 -10.39 -29.08 -9.96
CA GLY A 408 -9.67 -28.71 -8.75
C GLY A 408 -8.95 -27.37 -8.95
N VAL A 409 -9.23 -26.38 -8.12
CA VAL A 409 -8.55 -25.07 -8.12
C VAL A 409 -7.80 -24.85 -6.82
N ARG A 410 -6.68 -24.11 -6.87
CA ARG A 410 -5.86 -23.76 -5.71
C ARG A 410 -5.19 -22.39 -5.88
N CYS A 411 -5.21 -21.58 -4.84
CA CYS A 411 -4.39 -20.37 -4.75
C CYS A 411 -3.12 -20.68 -3.94
N PRO A 412 -1.94 -20.82 -4.58
CA PRO A 412 -0.72 -21.25 -3.89
C PRO A 412 -0.14 -20.14 -2.99
N GLU A 413 0.47 -20.48 -1.86
CA GLU A 413 1.02 -19.47 -0.93
C GLU A 413 2.07 -18.53 -1.56
N PRO A 414 3.08 -19.01 -2.31
CA PRO A 414 4.21 -18.18 -2.73
C PRO A 414 3.74 -17.01 -3.59
N GLY A 415 3.94 -15.80 -3.05
CA GLY A 415 3.42 -14.57 -3.67
C GLY A 415 3.88 -14.35 -5.11
N TRP A 416 5.14 -14.66 -5.40
CA TRP A 416 5.71 -14.54 -6.75
C TRP A 416 5.06 -15.50 -7.75
N LEU A 417 4.62 -16.69 -7.30
CA LEU A 417 3.93 -17.64 -8.17
C LEU A 417 2.55 -17.11 -8.54
N ARG A 418 1.86 -16.48 -7.59
CA ARG A 418 0.58 -15.82 -7.86
C ARG A 418 0.71 -14.64 -8.80
N LEU A 419 1.79 -13.86 -8.73
CA LEU A 419 2.09 -12.81 -9.71
C LEU A 419 2.31 -13.37 -11.12
N LEU A 420 3.08 -14.45 -11.23
CA LEU A 420 3.26 -15.14 -12.51
C LEU A 420 1.93 -15.61 -13.08
N ILE A 421 1.08 -16.23 -12.26
CA ILE A 421 -0.26 -16.72 -12.65
C ILE A 421 -1.19 -15.57 -13.04
N ASP A 422 -1.10 -14.42 -12.37
CA ASP A 422 -1.89 -13.25 -12.71
C ASP A 422 -1.53 -12.71 -14.11
N ASP A 423 -0.23 -12.73 -14.44
CA ASP A 423 0.31 -12.21 -15.72
C ASP A 423 0.07 -13.15 -16.92
N VAL A 424 0.03 -14.47 -16.70
CA VAL A 424 -0.13 -15.47 -17.79
C VAL A 424 -1.52 -16.13 -17.82
N GLY A 425 -2.32 -15.91 -16.77
CA GLY A 425 -3.56 -16.62 -16.51
C GLY A 425 -3.35 -17.95 -15.75
N PRO A 426 -4.44 -18.66 -15.41
CA PRO A 426 -4.39 -19.91 -14.66
C PRO A 426 -3.46 -20.96 -15.28
N VAL A 427 -2.75 -21.71 -14.46
CA VAL A 427 -1.77 -22.73 -14.88
C VAL A 427 -2.02 -24.08 -14.22
N THR A 428 -1.52 -25.18 -14.78
CA THR A 428 -1.56 -26.49 -14.12
C THR A 428 -0.75 -26.50 -12.82
N GLY A 429 -1.21 -27.25 -11.82
CA GLY A 429 -0.67 -27.30 -10.45
C GLY A 429 -0.27 -28.69 -9.96
N SER A 430 0.22 -29.56 -10.84
CA SER A 430 0.69 -30.89 -10.45
C SER A 430 2.17 -30.88 -10.08
N SER A 431 2.60 -31.77 -9.17
CA SER A 431 4.01 -31.92 -8.81
C SER A 431 4.87 -32.26 -10.04
N ALA A 432 6.12 -31.81 -10.11
CA ALA A 432 7.03 -32.03 -11.23
C ALA A 432 7.78 -33.36 -11.10
N ASN A 433 7.10 -34.47 -11.41
CA ASN A 433 7.63 -35.83 -11.32
C ASN A 433 6.96 -36.75 -12.35
N LEU A 434 7.63 -37.86 -12.69
CA LEU A 434 6.96 -38.97 -13.37
C LEU A 434 5.84 -39.52 -12.51
N HIS A 435 4.75 -39.95 -13.14
CA HIS A 435 3.61 -40.53 -12.46
C HIS A 435 4.04 -41.74 -11.60
N GLY A 436 3.69 -41.70 -10.30
CA GLY A 436 4.05 -42.74 -9.33
C GLY A 436 5.45 -42.62 -8.70
N VAL A 437 6.27 -41.64 -9.12
CA VAL A 437 7.61 -41.40 -8.56
C VAL A 437 7.57 -40.30 -7.51
N GLU A 438 8.36 -40.39 -6.45
CA GLU A 438 8.45 -39.32 -5.45
C GLU A 438 9.05 -38.04 -6.06
N THR A 439 8.49 -36.88 -5.69
CA THR A 439 8.94 -35.58 -6.21
C THR A 439 10.11 -35.07 -5.37
N LEU A 440 11.21 -34.69 -6.02
CA LEU A 440 12.34 -34.06 -5.35
C LEU A 440 12.00 -32.61 -4.98
N ASN A 441 12.50 -32.12 -3.85
CA ASN A 441 12.15 -30.79 -3.33
C ASN A 441 12.76 -29.63 -4.15
N SER A 442 13.84 -29.90 -4.89
CA SER A 442 14.52 -28.92 -5.74
C SER A 442 13.83 -28.83 -7.10
N ALA A 443 13.53 -27.62 -7.57
CA ALA A 443 12.89 -27.43 -8.87
C ALA A 443 13.75 -27.97 -10.03
N GLN A 444 15.07 -27.84 -9.94
CA GLN A 444 16.02 -28.37 -10.92
C GLN A 444 16.03 -29.89 -10.95
N ASP A 445 16.06 -30.52 -9.77
CA ASP A 445 16.09 -31.98 -9.68
C ASP A 445 14.75 -32.58 -10.12
N ALA A 446 13.64 -31.93 -9.76
CA ALA A 446 12.30 -32.29 -10.20
C ALA A 446 12.15 -32.18 -11.73
N ALA A 447 12.67 -31.10 -12.34
CA ALA A 447 12.67 -30.96 -13.79
C ALA A 447 13.48 -32.07 -14.49
N ALA A 448 14.61 -32.48 -13.93
CA ALA A 448 15.44 -33.55 -14.47
C ALA A 448 14.79 -34.94 -14.41
N GLN A 449 13.76 -35.13 -13.57
CA GLN A 449 12.99 -36.38 -13.52
C GLN A 449 11.98 -36.52 -14.66
N LEU A 450 11.58 -35.42 -15.32
CA LEU A 450 10.53 -35.44 -16.33
C LEU A 450 10.99 -36.11 -17.63
N SER A 451 10.04 -36.71 -18.36
CA SER A 451 10.32 -37.41 -19.63
C SER A 451 10.46 -36.48 -20.84
N ALA A 452 10.25 -35.18 -20.66
CA ALA A 452 10.34 -34.15 -21.69
C ALA A 452 11.12 -32.95 -21.17
N ASN A 453 11.78 -32.23 -22.09
CA ASN A 453 12.46 -31.00 -21.77
C ASN A 453 11.46 -29.93 -21.35
N VAL A 454 11.75 -29.29 -20.22
CA VAL A 454 11.08 -28.08 -19.75
C VAL A 454 11.83 -26.90 -20.33
N ASP A 455 11.11 -25.86 -20.78
CA ASP A 455 11.73 -24.68 -21.41
C ASP A 455 12.43 -23.80 -20.38
N TYR A 456 11.86 -23.72 -19.17
CA TYR A 456 12.43 -22.95 -18.09
C TYR A 456 12.23 -23.58 -16.71
N VAL A 457 13.23 -23.42 -15.84
CA VAL A 457 13.15 -23.81 -14.43
C VAL A 457 13.41 -22.59 -13.57
N ILE A 458 12.42 -22.21 -12.77
CA ILE A 458 12.63 -21.21 -11.72
C ILE A 458 13.42 -21.88 -10.59
N PRO A 459 14.62 -21.38 -10.25
CA PRO A 459 15.45 -22.01 -9.24
C PRO A 459 14.81 -21.87 -7.85
N GLY A 460 14.93 -22.91 -7.04
CA GLY A 460 14.52 -22.87 -5.64
C GLY A 460 14.10 -24.23 -5.12
N ARG A 461 13.74 -24.26 -3.84
CA ARG A 461 13.31 -25.47 -3.15
C ARG A 461 11.92 -25.28 -2.58
N SER A 462 11.07 -26.26 -2.77
CA SER A 462 9.85 -26.38 -2.00
C SER A 462 10.13 -26.95 -0.61
N PRO A 463 9.27 -26.68 0.39
CA PRO A 463 9.39 -27.28 1.72
C PRO A 463 9.43 -28.81 1.69
N GLY A 464 8.76 -29.42 0.71
CA GLY A 464 8.59 -30.86 0.61
C GLY A 464 7.39 -31.35 1.42
N GLY A 465 7.28 -32.66 1.58
CA GLY A 465 6.19 -33.29 2.33
C GLY A 465 5.02 -33.73 1.45
N THR A 466 3.81 -33.66 1.98
CA THR A 466 2.62 -34.13 1.28
C THR A 466 2.05 -33.08 0.33
N ALA A 467 1.43 -33.54 -0.76
CA ALA A 467 0.70 -32.66 -1.66
C ALA A 467 -0.54 -32.05 -0.96
N SER A 468 -1.09 -30.97 -1.52
CA SER A 468 -2.22 -30.22 -0.94
C SER A 468 -3.38 -31.09 -0.47
N THR A 469 -4.08 -30.65 0.57
CA THR A 469 -5.38 -31.23 0.94
C THR A 469 -6.37 -30.96 -0.19
N VAL A 470 -7.15 -31.97 -0.61
CA VAL A 470 -8.14 -31.85 -1.69
C VAL A 470 -9.53 -32.07 -1.12
N VAL A 471 -10.41 -31.08 -1.27
CA VAL A 471 -11.79 -31.10 -0.78
C VAL A 471 -12.75 -30.93 -1.95
N ASP A 472 -13.68 -31.87 -2.07
CA ASP A 472 -14.81 -31.85 -3.01
C ASP A 472 -15.97 -31.09 -2.38
N VAL A 473 -16.38 -29.99 -3.03
CA VAL A 473 -17.49 -29.13 -2.60
C VAL A 473 -18.68 -29.22 -3.55
N THR A 474 -18.76 -30.25 -4.38
CA THR A 474 -19.82 -30.36 -5.41
C THR A 474 -21.15 -30.91 -4.89
N GLY A 475 -21.16 -31.47 -3.68
CA GLY A 475 -22.35 -31.94 -2.96
C GLY A 475 -22.69 -31.06 -1.76
N ASP A 476 -23.79 -31.38 -1.07
CA ASP A 476 -24.33 -30.56 0.02
C ASP A 476 -23.36 -30.38 1.22
N THR A 477 -22.49 -31.37 1.43
CA THR A 477 -21.45 -31.36 2.47
C THR A 477 -20.07 -31.53 1.83
N PRO A 478 -19.07 -30.70 2.17
CA PRO A 478 -17.71 -30.87 1.67
C PRO A 478 -17.10 -32.22 2.09
N ARG A 479 -16.35 -32.85 1.19
CA ARG A 479 -15.72 -34.16 1.41
C ARG A 479 -14.23 -34.11 1.09
N VAL A 480 -13.39 -34.57 2.01
CA VAL A 480 -11.95 -34.72 1.75
C VAL A 480 -11.72 -35.89 0.78
N LEU A 481 -11.12 -35.59 -0.38
CA LEU A 481 -10.70 -36.59 -1.38
C LEU A 481 -9.25 -37.04 -1.17
N ARG A 482 -8.41 -36.15 -0.63
CA ARG A 482 -7.01 -36.43 -0.31
C ARG A 482 -6.59 -35.61 0.90
N SER A 483 -6.06 -36.28 1.93
CA SER A 483 -5.44 -35.62 3.07
C SER A 483 -4.08 -35.02 2.68
N GLY A 484 -3.82 -33.81 3.14
CA GLY A 484 -2.57 -33.07 2.93
C GLY A 484 -2.20 -32.28 4.19
N PRO A 485 -1.49 -31.15 4.05
CA PRO A 485 -1.03 -30.35 5.20
C PRO A 485 -2.14 -29.76 6.07
N ILE A 486 -3.34 -29.55 5.53
CA ILE A 486 -4.48 -29.01 6.28
C ILE A 486 -5.34 -30.18 6.74
N GLY A 487 -5.50 -30.33 8.06
CA GLY A 487 -6.21 -31.44 8.68
C GLY A 487 -7.73 -31.29 8.66
N GLU A 488 -8.47 -32.38 8.83
CA GLU A 488 -9.95 -32.36 8.84
C GLU A 488 -10.55 -31.45 9.93
N ILE A 489 -9.91 -31.38 11.09
CA ILE A 489 -10.32 -30.49 12.19
C ILE A 489 -10.14 -29.02 11.81
N GLU A 490 -9.06 -28.69 11.10
CA GLU A 490 -8.78 -27.31 10.69
C GLU A 490 -9.72 -26.83 9.59
N LEU A 491 -10.21 -27.75 8.75
CA LEU A 491 -11.20 -27.48 7.72
C LEU A 491 -12.61 -27.26 8.27
N ASP A 492 -12.84 -27.50 9.57
CA ASP A 492 -14.12 -27.25 10.24
C ASP A 492 -15.32 -27.98 9.56
N LEU A 493 -15.06 -29.16 8.98
CA LEU A 493 -16.05 -29.90 8.18
C LEU A 493 -17.02 -30.75 9.03
N GLY A 494 -16.92 -30.67 10.36
CA GLY A 494 -17.75 -31.42 11.28
C GLY A 494 -18.61 -30.52 12.15
N GLY A 495 -19.91 -30.46 11.84
CA GLY A 495 -21.03 -30.24 12.77
C GLY A 495 -20.99 -29.01 13.67
#